data_AF-A0A7X8FCU0-F1
#
_entry.id   AF-A0A7X8FCU0-F1
#
_cell.length_a   1.000
_cell.length_b   1.000
_cell.length_c   1.000
_cell.angle_alpha   90.00
_cell.angle_beta   90.00
_cell.angle_gamma   90.00
#
_symmetry.space_group_name_H-M   'P 1'
#
loop_
_entity.id
_entity.type
_entity.pdbx_description
1 polymer ?
#
loop_
_entity_poly.entity_id
_entity_poly.type
_entity_poly.pdbx_seq_one_letter_code
_entity_poly.pdbx_strand_id
1 'polypeptide(L)'
;FSRMNTTEVQTRVANTAGTEVVNRIKKSIPDFLPRSLVRKVEEGIQAWVQKEIPPIFEQVVWQVSGQLKEDIRVSQIVENKIQQFDLEQLENLVSTIACRELRHIEWLGGVLGFFIGLVQVAVFYCLPYSL
;
A
#
# COMPACT_ATOMS: atom_id res chain seq x y z
N PHE A 1 -30.25 -8.99 15.85
CA PHE A 1 -29.41 -7.78 15.94
C PHE A 1 -29.37 -6.92 14.65
N SER A 2 -30.18 -7.21 13.61
CA SER A 2 -30.02 -6.60 12.28
C SER A 2 -31.12 -5.60 11.85
N ARG A 3 -31.79 -4.93 12.80
CA ARG A 3 -32.71 -3.81 12.49
C ARG A 3 -32.51 -2.57 13.37
N MET A 4 -31.55 -2.59 14.29
CA MET A 4 -31.36 -1.51 15.25
C MET A 4 -30.35 -0.43 14.78
N ASN A 5 -29.54 -0.67 13.74
CA ASN A 5 -28.39 0.19 13.44
C ASN A 5 -28.47 1.02 12.14
N THR A 6 -29.32 0.66 11.17
CA THR A 6 -29.36 1.40 9.90
C THR A 6 -30.12 2.72 10.03
N THR A 7 -31.26 2.71 10.70
CA THR A 7 -32.07 3.93 10.89
C THR A 7 -31.44 4.89 11.89
N GLU A 8 -30.82 4.40 12.97
CA GLU A 8 -30.19 5.26 13.98
C GLU A 8 -28.90 5.92 13.46
N VAL A 9 -28.04 5.17 12.76
CA VAL A 9 -26.82 5.72 12.16
C VAL A 9 -27.17 6.70 11.05
N GLN A 10 -28.16 6.41 10.20
CA GLN A 10 -28.63 7.37 9.20
C GLN A 10 -29.19 8.64 9.84
N THR A 11 -29.95 8.52 10.94
CA THR A 11 -30.50 9.69 11.64
C THR A 11 -29.42 10.51 12.34
N ARG A 12 -28.41 9.86 12.94
CA ARG A 12 -27.25 10.54 13.53
C ARG A 12 -26.38 11.21 12.48
N VAL A 13 -26.07 10.53 11.38
CA VAL A 13 -25.29 11.08 10.28
C VAL A 13 -26.03 12.24 9.62
N ALA A 14 -27.35 12.13 9.40
CA ALA A 14 -28.15 13.23 8.86
C ALA A 14 -28.18 14.44 9.79
N ASN A 15 -28.31 14.22 11.11
CA ASN A 15 -28.31 15.31 12.09
C ASN A 15 -26.92 15.95 12.25
N THR A 16 -25.84 15.16 12.32
CA THR A 16 -24.47 15.68 12.42
C THR A 16 -24.03 16.37 11.13
N ALA A 17 -24.36 15.83 9.96
CA ALA A 17 -24.08 16.49 8.68
C ALA A 17 -24.87 17.79 8.55
N GLY A 18 -26.18 17.78 8.87
CA GLY A 18 -27.01 18.98 8.83
C GLY A 18 -26.49 20.09 9.74
N THR A 19 -26.16 19.77 10.99
CA THR A 19 -25.61 20.74 11.95
C THR A 19 -24.24 21.27 11.56
N GLU A 20 -23.38 20.45 10.96
CA GLU A 20 -22.04 20.89 10.56
C GLU A 20 -22.06 21.74 9.28
N VAL A 21 -22.94 21.42 8.33
CA VAL A 21 -23.18 22.25 7.14
C VAL A 21 -23.73 23.62 7.55
N VAL A 22 -24.71 23.67 8.46
CA VAL A 22 -25.28 24.93 8.98
C VAL A 22 -24.22 25.75 9.73
N ASN A 23 -23.38 25.11 10.55
CA ASN A 23 -22.30 25.80 11.26
C ASN A 23 -21.22 26.34 10.33
N ARG A 24 -20.83 25.61 9.27
CA ARG A 24 -19.89 26.10 8.26
C ARG A 24 -20.46 27.25 7.44
N ILE A 25 -21.75 27.21 7.12
CA ILE A 25 -22.44 28.28 6.41
C ILE A 25 -22.57 29.51 7.30
N LYS A 26 -22.92 29.36 8.58
CA LYS A 26 -22.97 30.47 9.54
C LYS A 26 -21.62 31.16 9.73
N LYS A 27 -20.51 30.41 9.65
CA LYS A 27 -19.14 30.96 9.65
C LYS A 27 -18.71 31.59 8.33
N SER A 28 -19.31 31.20 7.21
CA SER A 28 -18.99 31.74 5.87
C SER A 28 -19.97 32.84 5.44
N ILE A 29 -21.05 33.06 6.20
CA ILE A 29 -22.02 34.12 5.97
C ILE A 29 -21.46 35.43 6.52
N PRO A 30 -21.32 36.47 5.69
CA PRO A 30 -20.90 37.79 6.16
C PRO A 30 -22.01 38.46 6.98
N ASP A 31 -21.62 39.28 7.98
CA ASP A 31 -22.51 39.84 9.01
C ASP A 31 -23.64 40.74 8.48
N PHE A 32 -23.61 41.11 7.20
CA PHE A 32 -24.63 41.94 6.57
C PHE A 32 -25.91 41.20 6.17
N LEU A 33 -26.00 39.88 6.39
CA LEU A 33 -27.19 39.11 6.04
C LEU A 33 -28.28 39.16 7.14
N PRO A 34 -29.54 39.48 6.78
CA PRO A 34 -30.64 39.50 7.74
C PRO A 34 -30.97 38.08 8.27
N ARG A 35 -31.24 37.97 9.58
CA ARG A 35 -31.48 36.70 10.29
C ARG A 35 -32.59 35.83 9.69
N SER A 36 -33.54 36.44 9.00
CA SER A 36 -34.64 35.78 8.29
C SER A 36 -34.19 34.96 7.08
N LEU A 37 -33.08 35.32 6.42
CA LEU A 37 -32.51 34.52 5.33
C LEU A 37 -31.75 33.31 5.86
N VAL A 38 -30.98 33.49 6.94
CA VAL A 38 -30.25 32.39 7.60
C VAL A 38 -31.22 31.28 8.01
N ARG A 39 -32.37 31.63 8.60
CA ARG A 39 -33.37 30.65 9.02
C ARG A 39 -34.01 29.90 7.85
N LYS A 40 -34.28 30.58 6.72
CA LYS A 40 -34.80 29.93 5.50
C LYS A 40 -33.79 28.99 4.86
N VAL A 41 -32.51 29.35 4.91
CA VAL A 41 -31.40 28.52 4.41
C VAL A 41 -31.22 27.29 5.30
N GLU A 42 -31.29 27.44 6.61
CA GLU A 42 -31.23 26.34 7.58
C GLU A 42 -32.38 25.34 7.37
N GLU A 43 -33.61 25.83 7.25
CA GLU A 43 -34.79 24.99 6.97
C GLU A 43 -34.69 24.29 5.59
N GLY A 44 -34.23 25.00 4.56
CA GLY A 44 -34.07 24.45 3.21
C GLY A 44 -32.97 23.39 3.13
N ILE A 45 -31.84 23.64 3.79
CA ILE A 45 -30.72 22.69 3.85
C ILE A 45 -31.13 21.46 4.66
N GLN A 46 -31.81 21.62 5.79
CA GLN A 46 -32.22 20.48 6.60
C GLN A 46 -33.21 19.57 5.85
N ALA A 47 -34.17 20.15 5.11
CA ALA A 47 -35.11 19.39 4.29
C ALA A 47 -34.43 18.70 3.10
N TRP A 48 -33.48 19.37 2.45
CA TRP A 48 -32.70 18.81 1.34
C TRP A 48 -31.75 17.69 1.82
N VAL A 49 -31.02 17.90 2.91
CA VAL A 49 -30.14 16.90 3.53
C VAL A 49 -30.94 15.65 3.93
N GLN A 50 -32.12 15.79 4.54
CA GLN A 50 -32.93 14.62 4.91
C GLN A 50 -33.45 13.82 3.72
N LYS A 51 -33.64 14.47 2.57
CA LYS A 51 -34.21 13.84 1.38
C LYS A 51 -33.13 13.25 0.45
N GLU A 52 -32.00 13.93 0.31
CA GLU A 52 -30.94 13.56 -0.62
C GLU A 52 -29.82 12.71 0.00
N ILE A 53 -29.57 12.78 1.32
CA ILE A 53 -28.52 11.94 1.96
C ILE A 53 -28.82 10.44 1.91
N PRO A 54 -30.04 9.94 2.18
CA PRO A 54 -30.33 8.50 2.18
C PRO A 54 -29.99 7.77 0.86
N PRO A 55 -30.42 8.26 -0.33
CA PRO A 55 -30.10 7.59 -1.59
C PRO A 55 -28.61 7.68 -1.95
N ILE A 56 -27.94 8.79 -1.64
CA ILE A 56 -26.49 8.94 -1.86
C ILE A 56 -25.73 7.91 -1.00
N PHE A 57 -26.14 7.71 0.25
CA PHE A 57 -25.51 6.76 1.14
C PHE A 57 -25.65 5.32 0.65
N GLU A 58 -26.84 4.92 0.18
CA GLU A 58 -27.02 3.60 -0.45
C GLU A 58 -26.14 3.41 -1.68
N GLN A 59 -26.05 4.43 -2.55
CA GLN A 59 -25.25 4.37 -3.76
C GLN A 59 -23.74 4.22 -3.47
N VAL A 60 -23.24 4.93 -2.46
CA VAL A 60 -21.84 4.81 -2.00
C VAL A 60 -21.57 3.43 -1.42
N VAL A 61 -22.46 2.89 -0.59
CA VAL A 61 -22.31 1.55 0.00
C VAL A 61 -22.29 0.46 -1.08
N TRP A 62 -23.15 0.58 -2.10
CA TRP A 62 -23.15 -0.32 -3.26
C TRP A 62 -21.88 -0.24 -4.09
N GLN A 63 -21.38 0.97 -4.34
CA GLN A 63 -20.17 1.17 -5.14
C GLN A 63 -18.92 0.66 -4.40
N VAL A 64 -18.83 0.93 -3.10
CA VAL A 64 -17.71 0.48 -2.25
C VAL A 64 -17.73 -1.04 -2.12
N SER A 65 -18.88 -1.67 -1.86
CA SER A 65 -18.98 -3.14 -1.80
C SER A 65 -18.67 -3.82 -3.14
N GLY A 66 -18.98 -3.19 -4.27
CA GLY A 66 -18.58 -3.65 -5.61
C GLY A 66 -17.07 -3.63 -5.81
N GLN A 67 -16.42 -2.51 -5.44
CA GLN A 67 -14.97 -2.33 -5.57
C GLN A 67 -14.17 -3.22 -4.61
N LEU A 68 -14.64 -3.42 -3.36
CA LEU A 68 -14.03 -4.39 -2.44
C LEU A 68 -14.00 -5.81 -3.02
N LYS A 69 -15.00 -6.18 -3.81
CA LYS A 69 -15.07 -7.50 -4.46
C LYS A 69 -14.03 -7.66 -5.57
N GLU A 70 -13.56 -6.55 -6.14
CA GLU A 70 -12.54 -6.50 -7.18
C GLU A 70 -11.15 -6.49 -6.56
N ASP A 71 -10.93 -5.71 -5.50
CA ASP A 71 -9.69 -5.69 -4.72
C ASP A 71 -9.40 -7.03 -4.03
N ILE A 72 -10.43 -7.74 -3.55
CA ILE A 72 -10.28 -9.09 -2.98
C ILE A 72 -9.76 -10.09 -4.02
N ARG A 73 -10.10 -9.94 -5.32
CA ARG A 73 -9.52 -10.81 -6.36
C ARG A 73 -8.04 -10.54 -6.57
N VAL A 74 -7.62 -9.27 -6.54
CA VAL A 74 -6.20 -8.90 -6.64
C VAL A 74 -5.43 -9.48 -5.45
N SER A 75 -5.98 -9.37 -4.24
CA SER A 75 -5.40 -9.97 -3.04
C SER A 75 -5.23 -11.49 -3.19
N GLN A 76 -6.21 -12.21 -3.74
CA GLN A 76 -6.09 -13.66 -3.98
C GLN A 76 -5.07 -14.04 -5.06
N ILE A 77 -4.90 -13.21 -6.09
CA ILE A 77 -3.88 -13.42 -7.13
C ILE A 77 -2.48 -13.21 -6.55
N VAL A 78 -2.31 -12.19 -5.70
CA VAL A 78 -1.06 -11.90 -5.00
C VAL A 78 -0.75 -12.98 -3.97
N GLU A 79 -1.74 -13.42 -3.19
CA GLU A 79 -1.60 -14.51 -2.21
C GLU A 79 -1.18 -15.82 -2.89
N ASN A 80 -1.82 -16.21 -3.99
CA ASN A 80 -1.40 -17.39 -4.78
C ASN A 80 0.02 -17.23 -5.36
N LYS A 81 0.37 -16.05 -5.86
CA LYS A 81 1.72 -15.78 -6.37
C LYS A 81 2.78 -15.88 -5.26
N ILE A 82 2.50 -15.35 -4.07
CA ILE A 82 3.39 -15.41 -2.90
C ILE A 82 3.54 -16.85 -2.41
N GLN A 83 2.46 -17.62 -2.38
CA GLN A 83 2.47 -19.02 -1.94
C GLN A 83 3.24 -19.93 -2.91
N GLN A 84 3.29 -19.61 -4.20
CA GLN A 84 4.15 -20.26 -5.20
C GLN A 84 5.59 -19.69 -5.25
N PHE A 85 5.88 -18.66 -4.46
CA PHE A 85 7.20 -18.00 -4.39
C PHE A 85 8.09 -18.54 -3.26
N ASP A 86 7.56 -19.42 -2.39
CA ASP A 86 8.03 -19.57 -1.01
C ASP A 86 9.36 -20.32 -0.81
N LEU A 87 9.83 -21.14 -1.75
CA LEU A 87 11.12 -21.84 -1.55
C LEU A 87 11.92 -22.03 -2.84
N GLU A 88 11.29 -22.55 -3.88
CA GLU A 88 11.96 -22.96 -5.12
C GLU A 88 12.55 -21.77 -5.89
N GLN A 89 11.87 -20.62 -5.86
CA GLN A 89 12.37 -19.38 -6.49
C GLN A 89 13.45 -18.71 -5.65
N LEU A 90 13.35 -18.77 -4.32
CA LEU A 90 14.40 -18.27 -3.43
C LEU A 90 15.68 -19.09 -3.59
N GLU A 91 15.57 -20.42 -3.64
CA GLU A 91 16.69 -21.33 -3.87
C GLU A 91 17.33 -21.08 -5.24
N ASN A 92 16.52 -20.97 -6.30
CA ASN A 92 17.01 -20.64 -7.63
C ASN A 92 17.69 -19.26 -7.68
N LEU A 93 17.12 -18.25 -7.02
CA LEU A 93 17.69 -16.91 -6.98
C LEU A 93 19.02 -16.89 -6.22
N VAL A 94 19.06 -17.49 -5.03
CA VAL A 94 20.27 -17.59 -4.21
C VAL A 94 21.34 -18.40 -4.93
N SER A 95 21.00 -19.55 -5.49
CA SER A 95 21.92 -20.40 -6.27
C SER A 95 22.47 -19.67 -7.49
N THR A 96 21.62 -18.93 -8.22
CA THR A 96 22.04 -18.15 -9.40
C THR A 96 23.00 -17.03 -9.02
N ILE A 97 22.72 -16.29 -7.95
CA ILE A 97 23.58 -15.18 -7.50
C ILE A 97 24.90 -15.74 -6.91
N ALA A 98 24.82 -16.74 -6.03
CA ALA A 98 25.98 -17.34 -5.39
C ALA A 98 26.93 -18.00 -6.39
N CYS A 99 26.43 -18.80 -7.34
CA CYS A 99 27.28 -19.39 -8.38
C CYS A 99 27.96 -18.34 -9.25
N ARG A 100 27.27 -17.22 -9.55
CA ARG A 100 27.83 -16.18 -10.41
C ARG A 100 28.97 -15.43 -9.73
N GLU A 101 28.80 -15.07 -8.45
CA GLU A 101 29.86 -14.42 -7.65
C GLU A 101 31.02 -15.37 -7.34
N LEU A 102 30.73 -16.61 -6.93
CA LEU A 102 31.77 -17.59 -6.61
C LEU A 102 32.66 -17.92 -7.81
N ARG A 103 32.12 -17.98 -9.04
CA ARG A 103 32.92 -18.22 -10.24
C ARG A 103 33.93 -17.10 -10.53
N HIS A 104 33.62 -15.86 -10.17
CA HIS A 104 34.59 -14.76 -10.27
C HIS A 104 35.73 -14.94 -9.26
N ILE A 105 35.41 -15.35 -8.04
CA ILE A 105 36.40 -15.64 -6.99
C ILE A 105 37.25 -16.86 -7.36
N GLU A 106 36.68 -17.89 -7.98
CA GLU A 106 37.40 -19.07 -8.47
C GLU A 106 38.46 -18.69 -9.52
N TRP A 107 38.09 -17.84 -10.48
CA TRP A 107 39.04 -17.39 -11.50
C TRP A 107 40.16 -16.53 -10.90
N LEU A 108 39.82 -15.61 -9.99
CA LEU A 108 40.80 -14.81 -9.25
C LEU A 108 41.74 -15.68 -8.41
N GLY A 109 41.18 -16.68 -7.70
CA GLY A 109 41.94 -17.63 -6.91
C GLY A 109 42.86 -18.51 -7.77
N GLY A 110 42.40 -18.94 -8.94
CA GLY A 110 43.19 -19.70 -9.90
C GLY A 110 44.36 -18.89 -10.47
N VAL A 111 44.11 -17.64 -10.88
CA VAL A 111 45.14 -16.73 -11.37
C VAL A 111 46.16 -16.43 -10.26
N LEU A 112 45.70 -16.09 -9.06
CA LEU A 112 46.56 -15.78 -7.92
C LEU A 112 47.41 -17.00 -7.51
N GLY A 113 46.79 -18.18 -7.41
CA GLY A 113 47.47 -19.44 -7.09
C GLY A 113 48.51 -19.82 -8.14
N PHE A 114 48.21 -19.58 -9.42
CA PHE A 114 49.18 -19.77 -10.50
C PHE A 114 50.40 -18.84 -10.36
N PHE A 115 50.18 -17.55 -10.12
CA PHE A 115 51.28 -16.60 -9.91
C PHE A 115 52.13 -16.94 -8.69
N ILE A 116 51.49 -17.27 -7.56
CA ILE A 116 52.20 -17.69 -6.34
C ILE A 116 53.01 -18.97 -6.58
N GLY A 117 52.42 -19.97 -7.24
CA GLY A 117 53.10 -21.22 -7.57
C GLY A 117 54.30 -21.01 -8.50
N LEU A 118 54.17 -20.13 -9.50
CA LEU A 118 55.24 -19.84 -10.45
C LEU A 118 56.41 -19.11 -9.77
N VAL A 119 56.11 -18.16 -8.89
CA VAL A 119 57.12 -17.51 -8.03
C VAL A 119 57.78 -18.53 -7.10
N GLN A 120 57.01 -19.42 -6.49
CA GLN A 120 57.54 -20.45 -5.59
C GLN A 120 58.48 -21.42 -6.31
N VAL A 121 58.14 -21.85 -7.54
CA VAL A 121 59.01 -22.69 -8.38
C VAL A 121 60.27 -21.95 -8.80
N ALA A 122 60.16 -20.67 -9.20
CA ALA A 122 61.31 -19.86 -9.59
C ALA A 122 62.28 -19.65 -8.42
N VAL A 123 61.76 -19.35 -7.22
CA VAL A 123 62.56 -19.23 -5.99
C VAL A 123 63.19 -20.57 -5.64
N PHE A 124 62.42 -21.66 -5.67
CA PHE A 124 62.91 -23.01 -5.36
C PHE A 124 64.00 -23.49 -6.32
N TYR A 125 63.93 -23.16 -7.61
CA TYR A 125 64.94 -23.54 -8.60
C TYR A 125 66.18 -22.63 -8.59
N CYS A 126 66.06 -21.38 -8.16
CA CYS A 126 67.17 -20.43 -8.04
C CYS A 126 68.02 -20.64 -6.77
N LEU A 127 67.40 -21.07 -5.66
CA LEU A 127 68.09 -21.31 -4.38
C LEU A 127 69.16 -22.44 -4.37
N PRO A 128 69.12 -23.53 -5.16
CA PRO A 128 70.08 -24.64 -5.07
C PRO A 128 71.47 -24.36 -5.66
N TYR A 129 71.78 -23.16 -6.13
CA TYR A 129 73.12 -22.84 -6.68
C TYR A 129 74.06 -22.13 -5.66
N SER A 130 73.66 -21.98 -4.39
CA SER A 130 74.38 -21.18 -3.38
C SER A 130 74.90 -21.96 -2.15
N LEU A 131 74.87 -23.30 -2.12
CA LEU A 131 75.54 -24.12 -1.10
C LEU A 131 76.30 -25.29 -1.72
#